data_AF-A0AAN0VGM9-F1
#
_entry.id   AF-A0AAN0VGM9-F1
#
_cell.length_a   1.000
_cell.length_b   1.000
_cell.length_c   1.000
_cell.angle_alpha   90.00
_cell.angle_beta   90.00
_cell.angle_gamma   90.00
#
_symmetry.space_group_name_H-M   'P 1'
#
loop_
_entity.id
_entity.type
_entity.pdbx_description
1 polymer ?
#
loop_
_entity_poly.entity_id
_entity_poly.type
_entity_poly.pdbx_seq_one_letter_code
_entity_poly.pdbx_strand_id
1 'polypeptide(L)'
;MAEDSMRTMRLAAGLIASLLVSAASPAPEPDGYRMQDFRAPTPATLKGAIVLDAEALHTVIERGRVVLIDAMVAPRKPKGSAPETPWMPPPRLDIPGSLWLADIGLGTLPPGVDTWFRHQLANATMGDKGKLLVFYCLPNCWMSWNAAKRALSYGYPHVAWFPGGTDAWKAAGYRLVPNQPVFPPEQP
;
A
#
# COMPACT_ATOMS: atom_id res chain seq x y z
N MET A 1 19.54 48.39 -56.48
CA MET A 1 18.46 47.42 -56.78
C MET A 1 18.80 46.13 -56.04
N ALA A 2 18.10 45.87 -54.96
CA ALA A 2 17.98 44.56 -54.32
C ALA A 2 16.69 44.62 -53.49
N GLU A 3 15.73 43.80 -53.88
CA GLU A 3 14.33 43.81 -53.47
C GLU A 3 14.09 43.49 -51.99
N ASP A 4 13.13 44.24 -51.46
CA ASP A 4 12.49 44.14 -50.15
C ASP A 4 11.51 42.95 -50.16
N SER A 5 11.62 42.04 -49.18
CA SER A 5 10.69 40.93 -49.00
C SER A 5 10.26 40.84 -47.53
N MET A 6 9.25 41.64 -47.21
CA MET A 6 8.55 41.63 -45.93
C MET A 6 7.63 40.40 -45.85
N ARG A 7 8.10 39.36 -45.16
CA ARG A 7 7.33 38.16 -44.81
C ARG A 7 6.46 38.45 -43.59
N THR A 8 5.15 38.53 -43.78
CA THR A 8 4.15 38.69 -42.72
C THR A 8 4.11 37.46 -41.81
N MET A 9 4.63 37.60 -40.59
CA MET A 9 4.55 36.57 -39.55
C MET A 9 3.25 36.74 -38.76
N ARG A 10 2.25 35.89 -39.01
CA ARG A 10 1.04 35.79 -38.17
C ARG A 10 1.39 35.05 -36.88
N LEU A 11 1.45 35.76 -35.75
CA LEU A 11 1.50 35.14 -34.43
C LEU A 11 0.15 34.47 -34.13
N ALA A 12 0.12 33.14 -34.12
CA ALA A 12 -0.96 32.38 -33.52
C ALA A 12 -0.69 32.28 -32.01
N ALA A 13 -1.46 33.02 -31.20
CA ALA A 13 -1.44 32.90 -29.74
C ALA A 13 -2.11 31.57 -29.35
N GLY A 14 -1.30 30.57 -29.00
CA GLY A 14 -1.79 29.29 -28.48
C GLY A 14 -2.25 29.42 -27.04
N LEU A 15 -3.54 29.17 -26.78
CA LEU A 15 -4.06 28.98 -25.43
C LEU A 15 -3.53 27.65 -24.88
N ILE A 16 -2.56 27.70 -23.97
CA ILE A 16 -2.14 26.54 -23.19
C ILE A 16 -3.13 26.39 -22.03
N ALA A 17 -4.12 25.50 -22.18
CA ALA A 17 -5.00 25.12 -21.08
C ALA A 17 -4.22 24.21 -20.11
N SER A 18 -3.76 24.77 -18.99
CA SER A 18 -3.16 24.01 -17.90
C SER A 18 -4.21 23.10 -17.26
N LEU A 19 -4.09 21.78 -17.48
CA LEU A 19 -4.85 20.77 -16.75
C LEU A 19 -4.41 20.77 -15.29
N LEU A 20 -5.22 21.36 -14.41
CA LEU A 20 -5.07 21.22 -12.96
C LEU A 20 -5.44 19.78 -12.58
N VAL A 21 -4.43 18.96 -12.29
CA VAL A 21 -4.62 17.67 -11.63
C VAL A 21 -5.02 17.95 -10.19
N SER A 22 -6.31 17.77 -9.86
CA SER A 22 -6.82 17.93 -8.51
C SER A 22 -6.36 16.74 -7.64
N ALA A 23 -5.45 16.98 -6.71
CA ALA A 23 -5.11 16.00 -5.69
C ALA A 23 -6.29 15.84 -4.72
N ALA A 24 -6.83 14.62 -4.61
CA ALA A 24 -7.91 14.33 -3.67
C ALA A 24 -7.48 14.67 -2.25
N SER A 25 -8.29 15.44 -1.52
CA SER A 25 -7.99 15.81 -0.14
C SER A 25 -7.97 14.57 0.77
N PRO A 26 -7.06 14.53 1.76
CA PRO A 26 -7.00 13.40 2.69
C PRO A 26 -8.31 13.27 3.48
N ALA A 27 -8.71 12.03 3.76
CA ALA A 27 -9.88 11.75 4.60
C ALA A 27 -9.59 12.10 6.07
N PRO A 28 -10.62 12.41 6.88
CA PRO A 28 -10.43 12.50 8.32
C PRO A 28 -10.02 11.14 8.90
N GLU A 29 -9.18 11.16 9.93
CA GLU A 29 -8.77 9.95 10.63
C GLU A 29 -9.91 9.46 11.55
N PRO A 30 -10.43 8.23 11.37
CA PRO A 30 -11.53 7.72 12.19
C PRO A 30 -11.05 7.14 13.52
N ASP A 31 -11.89 7.22 14.55
CA ASP A 31 -11.63 6.57 15.85
C ASP A 31 -11.56 5.04 15.74
N GLY A 32 -12.41 4.45 14.88
CA GLY A 32 -12.47 3.01 14.62
C GLY A 32 -11.64 2.57 13.40
N TYR A 33 -12.05 1.44 12.81
CA TYR A 33 -11.52 0.94 11.55
C TYR A 33 -12.41 1.38 10.38
N ARG A 34 -11.83 1.50 9.19
CA ARG A 34 -12.62 1.66 7.95
C ARG A 34 -13.39 0.37 7.67
N MET A 35 -14.68 0.48 7.44
CA MET A 35 -15.56 -0.69 7.26
C MET A 35 -15.76 -1.11 5.80
N GLN A 36 -15.65 -0.16 4.87
CA GLN A 36 -15.98 -0.35 3.46
C GLN A 36 -15.18 0.63 2.58
N ASP A 37 -15.33 0.53 1.26
CA ASP A 37 -14.70 1.44 0.30
C ASP A 37 -13.19 1.56 0.52
N PHE A 38 -12.50 0.42 0.58
CA PHE A 38 -11.10 0.36 0.97
C PHE A 38 -10.14 1.00 -0.05
N ARG A 39 -10.61 1.28 -1.27
CA ARG A 39 -9.87 1.98 -2.33
C ARG A 39 -10.36 3.43 -2.45
N ALA A 40 -10.04 4.25 -1.45
CA ALA A 40 -10.47 5.64 -1.32
C ALA A 40 -9.36 6.48 -0.66
N PRO A 41 -9.37 7.82 -0.77
CA PRO A 41 -8.42 8.68 -0.07
C PRO A 41 -8.31 8.27 1.40
N THR A 42 -7.10 7.99 1.84
CA THR A 42 -6.79 7.66 3.24
C THR A 42 -6.47 8.95 4.01
N PRO A 43 -6.42 8.91 5.35
CA PRO A 43 -5.97 10.06 6.11
C PRO A 43 -4.49 10.34 5.82
N ALA A 44 -4.08 11.59 6.05
CA ALA A 44 -2.65 11.94 6.00
C ALA A 44 -1.87 11.37 7.20
N THR A 45 -2.57 10.86 8.21
CA THR A 45 -2.02 10.43 9.50
C THR A 45 -2.52 9.04 9.90
N LEU A 46 -1.83 8.45 10.86
CA LEU A 46 -2.31 7.32 11.64
C LEU A 46 -1.79 7.50 13.06
N LYS A 47 -2.69 7.87 13.98
CA LYS A 47 -2.37 8.16 15.37
C LYS A 47 -1.64 6.97 16.01
N GLY A 48 -0.42 7.24 16.50
CA GLY A 48 0.44 6.24 17.12
C GLY A 48 1.41 5.53 16.16
N ALA A 49 1.30 5.74 14.85
CA ALA A 49 2.27 5.27 13.88
C ALA A 49 3.04 6.43 13.24
N ILE A 50 4.21 6.10 12.68
CA ILE A 50 4.98 7.00 11.83
C ILE A 50 4.45 6.87 10.39
N VAL A 51 4.16 7.99 9.73
CA VAL A 51 3.84 7.97 8.30
C VAL A 51 5.13 8.16 7.51
N LEU A 52 5.42 7.24 6.60
CA LEU A 52 6.64 7.27 5.77
C LEU A 52 6.30 7.70 4.34
N ASP A 53 7.25 8.33 3.67
CA ASP A 53 7.34 8.40 2.21
C ASP A 53 8.29 7.30 1.67
N ALA A 54 8.55 7.32 0.37
CA ALA A 54 9.35 6.29 -0.28
C ALA A 54 10.83 6.37 0.14
N GLU A 55 11.42 7.56 0.21
CA GLU A 55 12.82 7.76 0.59
C GLU A 55 13.07 7.37 2.07
N ALA A 56 12.15 7.76 2.97
CA ALA A 56 12.24 7.39 4.38
C ALA A 56 12.07 5.88 4.58
N LEU A 57 11.14 5.24 3.84
CA LEU A 57 11.00 3.79 3.86
C LEU A 57 12.26 3.09 3.36
N HIS A 58 12.86 3.54 2.26
CA HIS A 58 14.10 2.99 1.75
C HIS A 58 15.23 3.07 2.80
N THR A 59 15.38 4.23 3.43
CA THR A 59 16.36 4.45 4.51
C THR A 59 16.15 3.48 5.68
N VAL A 60 14.90 3.23 6.06
CA VAL A 60 14.57 2.27 7.13
C VAL A 60 14.91 0.84 6.73
N ILE A 61 14.65 0.46 5.48
CA ILE A 61 14.97 -0.86 4.94
C ILE A 61 16.48 -1.10 4.93
N GLU A 62 17.28 -0.12 4.49
CA GLU A 62 18.75 -0.24 4.45
C GLU A 62 19.38 -0.43 5.82
N ARG A 63 18.73 0.06 6.89
CA ARG A 63 19.16 -0.16 8.28
C ARG A 63 18.87 -1.56 8.80
N GLY A 64 18.09 -2.38 8.07
CA GLY A 64 17.92 -3.81 8.30
C GLY A 64 17.10 -4.23 9.53
N ARG A 65 16.40 -3.30 10.19
CA ARG A 65 15.67 -3.57 11.46
C ARG A 65 14.15 -3.50 11.34
N VAL A 66 13.61 -3.83 10.18
CA VAL A 66 12.19 -3.67 9.85
C VAL A 66 11.55 -4.98 9.40
N VAL A 67 10.27 -5.15 9.71
CA VAL A 67 9.40 -6.13 9.08
C VAL A 67 8.46 -5.39 8.15
N LEU A 68 8.49 -5.74 6.86
CA LEU A 68 7.61 -5.16 5.85
C LEU A 68 6.37 -6.05 5.70
N ILE A 69 5.18 -5.45 5.77
CA ILE A 69 3.89 -6.13 5.60
C ILE A 69 3.13 -5.50 4.44
N ASP A 70 2.91 -6.28 3.38
CA ASP A 70 1.97 -5.94 2.32
C ASP A 70 0.57 -6.41 2.73
N ALA A 71 -0.36 -5.46 2.86
CA ALA A 71 -1.75 -5.70 3.23
C ALA A 71 -2.69 -5.75 2.01
N MET A 72 -2.16 -5.87 0.79
CA MET A 72 -2.95 -5.98 -0.43
C MET A 72 -3.90 -7.19 -0.36
N VAL A 73 -5.11 -7.03 -0.88
CA VAL A 73 -6.05 -8.16 -1.03
C VAL A 73 -5.50 -9.12 -2.09
N ALA A 74 -5.51 -10.41 -1.79
CA ALA A 74 -5.03 -11.44 -2.70
C ALA A 74 -6.19 -12.20 -3.35
N PRO A 75 -6.21 -12.37 -4.69
CA PRO A 75 -7.26 -13.13 -5.37
C PRO A 75 -7.16 -14.61 -5.02
N ARG A 76 -8.31 -15.25 -4.74
CA ARG A 76 -8.40 -16.69 -4.46
C ARG A 76 -8.89 -17.44 -5.69
N LYS A 77 -8.42 -18.69 -5.86
CA LYS A 77 -8.97 -19.59 -6.88
C LYS A 77 -10.47 -19.77 -6.60
N PRO A 78 -11.35 -19.55 -7.58
CA PRO A 78 -12.78 -19.75 -7.39
C PRO A 78 -13.09 -21.17 -6.90
N LYS A 79 -13.98 -21.29 -5.91
CA LYS A 79 -14.45 -22.61 -5.46
C LYS A 79 -15.12 -23.34 -6.62
N GLY A 80 -14.83 -24.62 -6.80
CA GLY A 80 -15.42 -25.45 -7.86
C GLY A 80 -14.81 -25.25 -9.25
N SER A 81 -13.70 -24.52 -9.39
CA SER A 81 -12.95 -24.52 -10.65
C SER A 81 -12.52 -25.94 -11.03
N ALA A 82 -12.75 -26.33 -12.29
CA ALA A 82 -12.36 -27.63 -12.79
C ALA A 82 -10.84 -27.85 -12.64
N PRO A 83 -10.37 -29.07 -12.31
CA PRO A 83 -8.95 -29.35 -12.09
C PRO A 83 -8.05 -28.89 -13.24
N GLU A 84 -8.52 -29.07 -14.46
CA GLU A 84 -7.86 -28.70 -15.72
C GLU A 84 -7.93 -27.21 -16.07
N THR A 85 -8.69 -26.39 -15.34
CA THR A 85 -8.75 -24.94 -15.59
C THR A 85 -7.57 -24.24 -14.93
N PRO A 86 -6.62 -23.65 -15.70
CA PRO A 86 -5.50 -22.93 -15.13
C PRO A 86 -5.98 -21.70 -14.35
N TRP A 87 -5.53 -21.57 -13.11
CA TRP A 87 -5.74 -20.38 -12.29
C TRP A 87 -4.44 -19.60 -12.22
N MET A 88 -4.38 -18.47 -12.90
CA MET A 88 -3.17 -17.65 -12.99
C MET A 88 -3.55 -16.17 -12.79
N PRO A 89 -3.73 -15.72 -11.54
CA PRO A 89 -3.99 -14.32 -11.27
C PRO A 89 -2.78 -13.47 -11.65
N PRO A 90 -2.97 -12.17 -11.94
CA PRO A 90 -1.85 -11.26 -12.18
C PRO A 90 -0.85 -11.32 -11.01
N PRO A 91 0.47 -11.35 -11.27
CA PRO A 91 1.45 -11.38 -10.21
C PRO A 91 1.40 -10.08 -9.41
N ARG A 92 1.46 -10.19 -8.08
CA ARG A 92 1.73 -9.05 -7.22
C ARG A 92 3.24 -8.80 -7.21
N LEU A 93 3.61 -7.59 -7.63
CA LEU A 93 4.96 -7.07 -7.40
C LEU A 93 4.93 -6.17 -6.17
N ASP A 94 5.82 -6.43 -5.21
CA ASP A 94 5.87 -5.72 -3.94
C ASP A 94 7.31 -5.37 -3.52
N ILE A 95 7.46 -4.73 -2.36
CA ILE A 95 8.76 -4.26 -1.87
C ILE A 95 9.59 -5.48 -1.45
N PRO A 96 10.86 -5.60 -1.89
CA PRO A 96 11.69 -6.77 -1.59
C PRO A 96 11.76 -7.09 -0.08
N GLY A 97 11.52 -8.36 0.26
CA GLY A 97 11.57 -8.85 1.65
C GLY A 97 10.25 -8.73 2.41
N SER A 98 9.15 -8.37 1.73
CA SER A 98 7.85 -8.21 2.38
C SER A 98 7.12 -9.52 2.64
N LEU A 99 6.36 -9.52 3.73
CA LEU A 99 5.35 -10.53 4.01
C LEU A 99 4.01 -10.05 3.49
N TRP A 100 3.51 -10.69 2.43
CA TRP A 100 2.17 -10.40 1.92
C TRP A 100 1.12 -11.16 2.72
N LEU A 101 0.48 -10.47 3.66
CA LEU A 101 -0.56 -11.04 4.51
C LEU A 101 -1.93 -10.59 3.98
N ALA A 102 -2.65 -11.49 3.32
CA ALA A 102 -3.94 -11.17 2.72
C ALA A 102 -5.02 -10.89 3.79
N ASP A 103 -5.98 -10.04 3.46
CA ASP A 103 -7.24 -9.81 4.20
C ASP A 103 -7.09 -9.26 5.65
N ILE A 104 -5.88 -8.95 6.13
CA ILE A 104 -5.63 -8.41 7.49
C ILE A 104 -6.18 -6.99 7.72
N GLY A 105 -6.51 -6.31 6.63
CA GLY A 105 -6.98 -4.93 6.62
C GLY A 105 -8.49 -4.75 6.65
N LEU A 106 -9.28 -5.82 6.74
CA LEU A 106 -10.75 -5.69 6.82
C LEU A 106 -11.15 -4.89 8.07
N GLY A 107 -12.28 -4.18 7.97
CA GLY A 107 -12.79 -3.34 9.06
C GLY A 107 -13.06 -4.14 10.33
N THR A 108 -13.84 -5.21 10.21
CA THR A 108 -13.94 -6.26 11.22
C THR A 108 -13.17 -7.48 10.75
N LEU A 109 -12.18 -7.90 11.54
CA LEU A 109 -11.55 -9.21 11.32
C LEU A 109 -12.40 -10.29 12.00
N PRO A 110 -12.73 -11.37 11.28
CA PRO A 110 -13.23 -12.57 11.93
C PRO A 110 -12.23 -13.06 13.00
N PRO A 111 -12.69 -13.68 14.11
CA PRO A 111 -11.82 -14.05 15.22
C PRO A 111 -10.62 -14.92 14.80
N GLY A 112 -10.84 -15.91 13.93
CA GLY A 112 -9.75 -16.76 13.42
C GLY A 112 -8.70 -16.00 12.61
N VAL A 113 -9.11 -14.96 11.86
CA VAL A 113 -8.20 -14.09 11.11
C VAL A 113 -7.44 -13.15 12.05
N ASP A 114 -8.09 -12.63 13.09
CA ASP A 114 -7.43 -11.81 14.12
C ASP A 114 -6.34 -12.61 14.86
N THR A 115 -6.67 -13.82 15.32
CA THR A 115 -5.69 -14.73 15.96
C THR A 115 -4.55 -15.07 15.02
N TRP A 116 -4.85 -15.40 13.77
CA TRP A 116 -3.84 -15.69 12.75
C TRP A 116 -2.94 -14.48 12.49
N PHE A 117 -3.49 -13.27 12.36
CA PHE A 117 -2.70 -12.07 12.12
C PHE A 117 -1.74 -11.76 13.27
N ARG A 118 -2.20 -11.90 14.53
CA ARG A 118 -1.32 -11.78 15.71
C ARG A 118 -0.17 -12.77 15.67
N HIS A 119 -0.45 -14.02 15.30
CA HIS A 119 0.57 -15.06 15.17
C HIS A 119 1.57 -14.76 14.04
N GLN A 120 1.11 -14.28 12.88
CA GLN A 120 1.99 -13.87 11.78
C GLN A 120 2.93 -12.74 12.21
N LEU A 121 2.43 -11.73 12.92
CA LEU A 121 3.27 -10.64 13.43
C LEU A 121 4.26 -11.15 14.49
N ALA A 122 3.84 -12.02 15.40
CA ALA A 122 4.74 -12.62 16.38
C ALA A 122 5.87 -13.40 15.71
N ASN A 123 5.56 -14.22 14.70
CA ASN A 123 6.56 -14.99 13.97
C ASN A 123 7.51 -14.10 13.17
N ALA A 124 6.99 -13.12 12.42
CA ALA A 124 7.79 -12.18 11.66
C ALA A 124 8.75 -11.37 12.54
N THR A 125 8.34 -11.12 13.79
CA THR A 125 9.16 -10.42 14.77
C THR A 125 10.01 -11.32 15.64
N MET A 126 9.89 -12.65 15.52
CA MET A 126 10.47 -13.62 16.46
C MET A 126 10.08 -13.34 17.92
N GLY A 127 8.85 -12.89 18.12
CA GLY A 127 8.29 -12.51 19.42
C GLY A 127 8.66 -11.10 19.90
N ASP A 128 9.60 -10.41 19.25
CA ASP A 128 10.05 -9.08 19.65
C ASP A 128 9.07 -7.98 19.24
N LYS A 129 8.26 -7.53 20.20
CA LYS A 129 7.33 -6.40 20.00
C LYS A 129 8.04 -5.09 19.65
N GLY A 130 9.32 -4.93 19.98
CA GLY A 130 10.11 -3.74 19.70
C GLY A 130 10.60 -3.62 18.25
N LYS A 131 10.38 -4.63 17.39
CA LYS A 131 10.70 -4.49 15.96
C LYS A 131 9.78 -3.49 15.28
N LEU A 132 10.35 -2.69 14.38
CA LEU A 132 9.57 -1.78 13.54
C LEU A 132 8.77 -2.60 12.53
N LEU A 133 7.45 -2.45 12.56
CA LEU A 133 6.53 -2.98 11.56
C LEU A 133 6.16 -1.86 10.58
N VAL A 134 6.41 -2.05 9.28
CA VAL A 134 5.93 -1.14 8.24
C VAL A 134 4.81 -1.81 7.47
N PHE A 135 3.67 -1.16 7.40
CA PHE A 135 2.52 -1.62 6.61
C PHE A 135 2.34 -0.78 5.36
N TYR A 136 2.08 -1.44 4.23
CA TYR A 136 1.77 -0.78 2.96
C TYR A 136 0.82 -1.62 2.10
N CYS A 137 0.39 -1.06 0.98
CA CYS A 137 -0.50 -1.70 -0.01
C CYS A 137 -0.26 -0.99 -1.37
N LEU A 138 -1.32 -0.47 -1.98
CA LEU A 138 -1.33 0.53 -3.05
C LEU A 138 -1.66 1.92 -2.47
N PRO A 139 -1.45 3.04 -3.18
CA PRO A 139 -1.98 4.34 -2.79
C PRO A 139 -3.48 4.29 -2.53
N ASN A 140 -4.00 5.08 -1.60
CA ASN A 140 -5.44 5.13 -1.28
C ASN A 140 -6.00 3.75 -0.84
N CYS A 141 -5.24 3.01 -0.02
CA CYS A 141 -5.62 1.67 0.46
C CYS A 141 -5.85 1.69 1.97
N TRP A 142 -7.12 1.60 2.38
CA TRP A 142 -7.47 1.51 3.79
C TRP A 142 -7.14 0.15 4.42
N MET A 143 -6.87 -0.89 3.62
CA MET A 143 -6.45 -2.19 4.16
C MET A 143 -5.13 -2.07 4.94
N SER A 144 -4.13 -1.35 4.41
CA SER A 144 -2.86 -1.14 5.10
C SER A 144 -3.00 -0.21 6.31
N TRP A 145 -3.85 0.82 6.21
CA TRP A 145 -4.14 1.72 7.33
C TRP A 145 -4.79 0.97 8.50
N ASN A 146 -5.82 0.17 8.23
CA ASN A 146 -6.50 -0.66 9.23
C ASN A 146 -5.54 -1.68 9.86
N ALA A 147 -4.72 -2.35 9.05
CA ALA A 147 -3.74 -3.33 9.51
C ALA A 147 -2.70 -2.70 10.46
N ALA A 148 -2.17 -1.53 10.11
CA ALA A 148 -1.21 -0.80 10.92
C ALA A 148 -1.83 -0.34 12.26
N LYS A 149 -3.03 0.23 12.22
CA LYS A 149 -3.78 0.60 13.43
C LYS A 149 -4.02 -0.59 14.34
N ARG A 150 -4.31 -1.75 13.75
CA ARG A 150 -4.54 -2.98 14.48
C ARG A 150 -3.26 -3.50 15.13
N ALA A 151 -2.11 -3.40 14.47
CA ALA A 151 -0.82 -3.75 15.07
C ALA A 151 -0.50 -2.90 16.32
N LEU A 152 -0.84 -1.61 16.31
CA LEU A 152 -0.75 -0.78 17.51
C LEU A 152 -1.62 -1.34 18.65
N SER A 153 -2.88 -1.72 18.35
CA SER A 153 -3.78 -2.34 19.33
C SER A 153 -3.29 -3.69 19.87
N TYR A 154 -2.37 -4.34 19.17
CA TYR A 154 -1.74 -5.60 19.58
C TYR A 154 -0.47 -5.40 20.42
N GLY A 155 -0.17 -4.16 20.80
CA GLY A 155 0.95 -3.81 21.66
C GLY A 155 2.30 -3.69 20.95
N TYR A 156 2.32 -3.52 19.62
CA TYR A 156 3.54 -3.13 18.91
C TYR A 156 3.74 -1.61 19.06
N PRO A 157 4.77 -1.12 19.77
CA PRO A 157 4.97 0.31 19.99
C PRO A 157 5.66 1.01 18.80
N HIS A 158 6.22 0.26 17.86
CA HIS A 158 6.94 0.77 16.69
C HIS A 158 6.24 0.32 15.42
N VAL A 159 5.23 1.11 15.02
CA VAL A 159 4.50 0.90 13.77
C VAL A 159 4.74 2.09 12.86
N ALA A 160 4.98 1.80 11.59
CA ALA A 160 4.99 2.77 10.52
C ALA A 160 4.00 2.35 9.44
N TRP A 161 3.47 3.34 8.73
CA TRP A 161 2.54 3.15 7.63
C TRP A 161 3.03 3.95 6.42
N PHE A 162 3.11 3.29 5.28
CA PHE A 162 3.52 3.88 4.01
C PHE A 162 2.29 3.99 3.09
N PRO A 163 1.59 5.14 3.09
CA PRO A 163 0.36 5.34 2.31
C PRO A 163 0.58 5.33 0.81
N GLY A 164 1.77 5.70 0.35
CA GLY A 164 2.11 5.76 -1.07
C GLY A 164 2.15 4.39 -1.75
N GLY A 165 2.29 3.30 -0.98
CA GLY A 165 2.27 1.94 -1.49
C GLY A 165 3.28 1.68 -2.61
N THR A 166 3.06 0.60 -3.36
CA THR A 166 4.01 0.18 -4.41
C THR A 166 4.13 1.17 -5.56
N ASP A 167 3.14 2.04 -5.77
CA ASP A 167 3.19 3.02 -6.86
C ASP A 167 4.17 4.15 -6.53
N ALA A 168 4.10 4.70 -5.30
CA ALA A 168 5.08 5.70 -4.86
C ALA A 168 6.49 5.11 -4.73
N TRP A 169 6.61 3.85 -4.28
CA TRP A 169 7.88 3.14 -4.24
C TRP A 169 8.53 3.02 -5.63
N LYS A 170 7.74 2.59 -6.62
CA LYS A 170 8.20 2.47 -8.01
C LYS A 170 8.50 3.84 -8.62
N ALA A 171 7.67 4.85 -8.35
CA ALA A 171 7.87 6.21 -8.84
C ALA A 171 9.16 6.84 -8.31
N ALA A 172 9.57 6.49 -7.09
CA ALA A 172 10.86 6.87 -6.51
C ALA A 172 12.07 6.10 -7.09
N GLY A 173 11.85 5.22 -8.07
CA GLY A 173 12.92 4.48 -8.77
C GLY A 173 13.34 3.17 -8.09
N TYR A 174 12.67 2.75 -7.02
CA TYR A 174 13.00 1.51 -6.34
C TYR A 174 12.34 0.29 -7.00
N ARG A 175 13.05 -0.84 -7.01
CA ARG A 175 12.57 -2.08 -7.63
C ARG A 175 11.46 -2.72 -6.81
N LEU A 176 10.54 -3.38 -7.52
CA LEU A 176 9.58 -4.33 -6.95
C LEU A 176 9.97 -5.76 -7.37
N VAL A 177 9.54 -6.76 -6.59
CA VAL A 177 9.75 -8.18 -6.91
C VAL A 177 8.44 -8.96 -6.83
N PRO A 178 8.29 -10.06 -7.58
CA PRO A 178 7.15 -10.95 -7.42
C PRO A 178 7.09 -11.52 -6.00
N ASN A 179 5.90 -11.59 -5.42
CA ASN A 179 5.67 -12.23 -4.12
C ASN A 179 4.40 -13.08 -4.13
N GLN A 180 4.30 -14.00 -3.17
CA GLN A 180 3.15 -14.89 -2.98
C GLN A 180 2.40 -14.53 -1.69
N PRO A 181 1.06 -14.55 -1.72
CA PRO A 181 0.27 -14.22 -0.56
C PRO A 181 0.30 -15.35 0.46
N VAL A 182 0.35 -14.98 1.73
CA VAL A 182 -0.02 -15.86 2.84
C VAL A 182 -1.46 -15.56 3.19
N PHE A 183 -2.32 -16.58 3.05
CA PHE A 183 -3.73 -16.45 3.36
C PHE A 183 -4.04 -16.79 4.82
N PRO A 184 -5.02 -16.12 5.44
CA PRO A 184 -5.60 -16.63 6.67
C PRO A 184 -6.25 -18.01 6.43
N PRO A 185 -6.42 -18.81 7.51
CA PRO A 185 -7.14 -20.08 7.43
C PRO A 185 -8.54 -19.86 6.84
N GLU A 186 -9.01 -20.83 6.04
CA GLU A 186 -10.38 -20.78 5.54
C GLU A 186 -11.34 -20.75 6.72
N GLN A 187 -12.32 -19.86 6.63
CA GLN A 187 -13.40 -19.78 7.59
C GLN A 187 -14.30 -21.01 7.35
N PRO A 188 -14.71 -21.73 8.41
CA PRO A 188 -15.69 -22.81 8.30
C PRO A 188 -17.03 -22.32 7.73
#